data_AF-A0A3D6DRZ0-F1
#
_entry.id   AF-A0A3D6DRZ0-F1
#
_cell.length_a   1.000
_cell.length_b   1.000
_cell.length_c   1.000
_cell.angle_alpha   90.00
_cell.angle_beta   90.00
_cell.angle_gamma   90.00
#
_symmetry.space_group_name_H-M   'P 1'
#
loop_
_entity.id
_entity.type
_entity.pdbx_description
1 polymer ?
#
loop_
_entity_poly.entity_id
_entity_poly.type
_entity_poly.pdbx_seq_one_letter_code
_entity_poly.pdbx_strand_id
1 'polypeptide(L)' 'KVQEKVKAFFGREPRRDVNPDEAVAVGAAIQGGVLQGEVKDVLLLDVTPLSLGIETL' A
#
# COMPACT_ATOMS: atom_id res chain seq x y z
N LYS A 1 18.70 -13.09 2.74
CA LYS A 1 18.41 -12.78 1.32
C LYS A 1 16.91 -12.55 1.12
N VAL A 2 16.44 -11.31 1.29
CA VAL A 2 15.03 -10.93 1.06
C VAL A 2 14.85 -10.46 -0.38
N GLN A 3 15.64 -9.46 -0.80
CA GLN A 3 15.60 -8.91 -2.16
C GLN A 3 15.75 -10.00 -3.24
N GLU A 4 16.67 -10.95 -3.05
CA GLU A 4 16.88 -12.04 -4.01
C GLU A 4 15.69 -13.00 -4.10
N LYS A 5 15.01 -13.31 -2.99
CA LYS A 5 13.82 -14.16 -3.00
C LYS A 5 12.66 -13.47 -3.73
N VAL A 6 12.48 -12.17 -3.47
CA VAL A 6 11.45 -11.37 -4.14
C VAL A 6 11.73 -11.25 -5.64
N LYS A 7 12.98 -11.00 -6.03
CA LYS A 7 13.41 -10.99 -7.43
C LYS A 7 13.16 -12.34 -8.12
N ALA A 8 13.48 -13.45 -7.46
CA ALA A 8 13.25 -14.79 -7.99
C ALA A 8 11.75 -15.10 -8.18
N PHE A 9 10.90 -14.67 -7.26
CA PHE A 9 9.45 -14.88 -7.34
C PHE A 9 8.79 -14.04 -8.44
N PHE A 10 9.11 -12.74 -8.53
CA PHE A 10 8.49 -11.83 -9.49
C PHE A 10 9.20 -11.76 -10.85
N GLY A 11 10.38 -12.36 -10.99
CA GLY A 11 11.16 -12.36 -12.23
C GLY A 11 11.69 -10.99 -12.66
N ARG A 12 11.67 -9.98 -11.77
CA ARG A 12 12.08 -8.60 -12.05
C ARG A 12 12.78 -7.96 -10.86
N GLU A 13 13.64 -6.98 -11.14
CA GLU A 13 14.29 -6.19 -10.09
C GLU A 13 13.26 -5.32 -9.34
N PRO A 14 13.32 -5.25 -8.00
CA PRO A 14 12.53 -4.28 -7.25
C PRO A 14 13.00 -2.85 -7.56
N ARG A 15 12.06 -1.91 -7.44
CA ARG A 15 12.34 -0.48 -7.55
C ARG A 15 13.32 0.00 -6.47
N ARG A 16 14.22 0.91 -6.84
CA ARG A 16 15.25 1.50 -5.95
C ARG A 16 15.08 3.01 -5.75
N ASP A 17 14.04 3.58 -6.36
CA ASP A 17 13.63 4.98 -6.32
C ASP A 17 12.57 5.27 -5.22
N VAL A 18 12.29 4.29 -4.36
CA VAL A 18 11.34 4.43 -3.24
C VAL A 18 12.09 4.33 -1.92
N ASN A 19 11.97 5.35 -1.07
CA ASN A 19 12.49 5.31 0.30
C ASN A 19 11.63 4.35 1.15
N PRO A 20 12.18 3.21 1.62
CA PRO A 20 11.40 2.24 2.38
C PRO A 20 11.01 2.73 3.79
N ASP A 21 11.72 3.72 4.33
CA ASP A 21 11.54 4.18 5.70
C ASP A 21 10.43 5.24 5.82
N GLU A 22 10.23 6.04 4.77
CA GLU A 22 9.36 7.23 4.83
C GLU A 22 8.12 7.16 3.91
N ALA A 23 8.12 6.28 2.90
CA ALA A 23 7.06 6.24 1.90
C ALA A 23 5.64 6.10 2.49
N VAL A 24 5.51 5.37 3.61
CA VAL A 24 4.24 5.19 4.31
C VAL A 24 3.74 6.50 4.92
N ALA A 25 4.61 7.27 5.58
CA ALA A 25 4.24 8.55 6.20
C ALA A 25 3.83 9.58 5.14
N VAL A 26 4.54 9.61 4.00
CA VAL A 26 4.19 10.45 2.85
C VAL A 26 2.82 10.06 2.29
N GLY A 27 2.54 8.76 2.13
CA GLY A 27 1.23 8.27 1.70
C GLY A 27 0.09 8.70 2.63
N ALA A 28 0.31 8.64 3.94
CA ALA A 28 -0.66 9.08 4.94
C ALA A 28 -0.93 10.60 4.85
N ALA A 29 0.10 11.42 4.63
CA ALA A 29 -0.05 12.86 4.45
C ALA A 29 -0.87 13.20 3.19
N ILE A 30 -0.60 12.50 2.08
CA ILE A 30 -1.38 12.65 0.83
C ILE A 30 -2.84 12.29 1.07
N GLN A 31 -3.12 11.18 1.76
CA GLN A 31 -4.49 10.79 2.10
C GLN A 31 -5.18 11.87 2.96
N GLY A 32 -4.46 12.52 3.88
CA GLY A 32 -4.96 13.68 4.64
C GLY A 32 -5.35 14.86 3.74
N GLY A 33 -4.51 15.20 2.77
CA GLY A 33 -4.80 16.25 1.79
C GLY A 33 -5.99 15.93 0.88
N VAL A 34 -6.20 14.65 0.54
CA VAL A 34 -7.41 14.20 -0.20
C VAL A 34 -8.66 14.40 0.65
N LEU A 35 -8.62 14.04 1.94
CA LEU A 35 -9.75 14.22 2.86
C LEU A 35 -10.11 15.70 3.09
N GLN A 36 -9.13 16.60 3.04
CA GLN A 36 -9.33 18.05 3.15
C GLN A 36 -9.75 18.70 1.81
N GLY A 37 -9.69 17.97 0.70
CA GLY A 37 -10.00 18.48 -0.65
C GLY A 37 -8.89 19.33 -1.28
N GLU A 38 -7.70 19.36 -0.67
CA GLU A 38 -6.51 20.06 -1.19
C GLU A 38 -5.88 19.28 -2.35
N VAL A 39 -5.89 17.94 -2.25
CA VAL A 39 -5.46 17.03 -3.31
C VAL A 39 -6.68 16.58 -4.11
N LYS A 40 -6.71 16.95 -5.38
CA LYS A 40 -7.80 16.63 -6.32
C LYS A 40 -7.38 15.54 -7.30
N ASP A 41 -8.36 14.91 -7.92
CA ASP A 41 -8.18 13.87 -8.97
C ASP A 41 -7.48 12.58 -8.50
N VAL A 42 -7.55 12.28 -7.20
CA VAL A 42 -7.09 11.02 -6.61
C VAL A 42 -8.28 10.25 -6.04
N LEU A 43 -8.41 8.99 -6.44
CA LEU A 43 -9.43 8.07 -5.93
C LEU A 43 -8.73 6.83 -5.34
N LEU A 44 -9.07 6.51 -4.08
CA LEU A 44 -8.62 5.31 -3.39
C LEU A 44 -9.81 4.40 -3.09
N LEU A 45 -9.72 3.13 -3.49
CA LEU A 45 -10.67 2.09 -3.14
C LEU A 45 -9.89 0.93 -2.52
N ASP A 46 -10.13 0.68 -1.23
CA ASP A 46 -9.43 -0.34 -0.46
C ASP A 46 -10.36 -1.50 -0.08
N VAL A 47 -9.80 -2.62 0.39
CA VAL A 47 -10.52 -3.86 0.70
C VAL A 47 -10.31 -4.29 2.15
N THR A 48 -11.26 -5.02 2.71
CA THR A 48 -11.10 -5.68 4.01
C THR A 48 -10.30 -6.98 3.84
N PRO A 49 -9.16 -7.16 4.52
CA PRO A 49 -8.26 -8.30 4.26
C PRO A 49 -8.73 -9.61 4.90
N LEU A 50 -9.67 -9.55 5.84
CA LEU A 50 -10.16 -10.71 6.56
C LEU A 50 -11.59 -11.02 6.14
N SER A 51 -11.87 -12.32 6.02
CA SER A 51 -13.24 -12.80 5.91
C SER A 51 -13.98 -12.51 7.21
N LEU A 52 -15.18 -11.93 7.10
CA LEU A 52 -16.08 -11.69 8.22
C LEU A 52 -17.21 -12.71 8.16
N GLY A 53 -17.41 -13.46 9.23
CA GLY A 53 -18.45 -14.46 9.35
C GLY A 53 -18.95 -14.60 10.78
N ILE A 54 -20.07 -15.30 10.93
CA ILE A 54 -20.63 -15.68 12.23
C ILE A 54 -20.66 -17.21 12.35
N GLU A 55 -20.59 -17.71 13.57
CA GLU A 55 -20.74 -19.14 13.85
C GLU A 55 -22.22 -19.56 13.73
N THR A 56 -22.49 -20.71 13.12
CA THR A 56 -23.82 -21.32 12.98
C THR A 56 -23.84 -22.68 13.68
N LEU A 57 -24.95 -23.04 14.36
CA LEU A 57 -25.16 -24.32 15.05
C LEU A 57 -25.81 -25.39 14.17
#